data_AF-A0A3D6CMZ1-F1
#
_entry.id   AF-A0A3D6CMZ1-F1
#
_cell.length_a   1.000
_cell.length_b   1.000
_cell.length_c   1.000
_cell.angle_alpha   90.00
_cell.angle_beta   90.00
_cell.angle_gamma   90.00
#
_symmetry.space_group_name_H-M   'P 1'
#
loop_
_entity.id
_entity.type
_entity.pdbx_description
1 polymer ?
#
loop_
_entity_poly.entity_id
_entity_poly.type
_entity_poly.pdbx_seq_one_letter_code
_entity_poly.pdbx_strand_id
1 'polypeptide(L)' 'MKKKYKFLLILSNLGLFFFILNIFSGIITFEYEKSNAIIIASCCLLNCIIAIKSAKTAVKNP' A
#
# COMPACT_ATOMS: atom_id res chain seq x y z
N MET A 1 8.47 12.82 8.52
CA MET A 1 7.31 11.93 8.82
C MET A 1 7.46 11.31 10.22
N LYS A 2 6.39 11.24 11.03
CA LYS A 2 6.42 10.45 12.27
C LYS A 2 6.72 8.98 11.96
N LYS A 3 7.53 8.31 12.79
CA LYS A 3 7.96 6.90 12.61
C LYS A 3 6.80 5.96 12.27
N LYS A 4 5.64 6.14 12.90
CA LYS A 4 4.41 5.37 12.62
C LYS A 4 3.96 5.41 11.15
N TYR A 5 4.00 6.57 10.49
CA TYR A 5 3.56 6.70 9.10
C TYR A 5 4.56 6.09 8.13
N LYS A 6 5.86 6.21 8.43
CA LYS A 6 6.92 5.57 7.63
C LYS A 6 6.81 4.05 7.70
N PHE A 7 6.53 3.50 8.88
CA PHE A 7 6.30 2.07 9.06
C PHE A 7 5.05 1.59 8.32
N LEU A 8 3.92 2.30 8.42
CA LEU A 8 2.71 1.96 7.67
C LEU A 8 2.92 1.99 6.15
N LEU A 9 3.67 2.97 5.65
CA LEU A 9 3.98 3.09 4.22
C LEU A 9 4.85 1.92 3.74
N ILE A 10 5.87 1.56 4.53
CA ILE A 10 6.72 0.40 4.25
C ILE A 10 5.88 -0.88 4.23
N LEU A 11 5.01 -1.08 5.22
CA LEU A 11 4.16 -2.27 5.31
C LEU A 11 3.18 -2.36 4.13
N SER A 12 2.56 -1.25 3.73
CA SER A 12 1.68 -1.17 2.56
C SER A 12 2.43 -1.49 1.25
N ASN A 13 3.63 -0.94 1.08
CA ASN A 13 4.46 -1.23 -0.09
C ASN A 13 4.99 -2.68 -0.09
N LEU A 14 5.32 -3.25 1.07
CA LEU A 14 5.72 -4.65 1.19
C LEU A 14 4.57 -5.57 0.78
N GLY A 15 3.34 -5.27 1.24
CA GLY A 15 2.13 -5.99 0.84
C GLY A 15 1.91 -5.96 -0.66
N LEU A 16 2.00 -4.79 -1.30
CA LEU A 16 1.94 -4.64 -2.76
C LEU A 16 3.04 -5.43 -3.48
N PHE A 17 4.25 -5.41 -2.96
CA PHE A 17 5.39 -6.14 -3.54
C PHE A 17 5.17 -7.66 -3.51
N PHE A 18 4.77 -8.20 -2.35
CA PHE A 18 4.40 -9.62 -2.24
C PHE A 18 3.20 -9.97 -3.12
N PHE A 19 2.24 -9.06 -3.28
CA PHE A 19 1.09 -9.28 -4.14
C PHE A 19 1.47 -9.38 -5.62
N ILE A 20 2.35 -8.49 -6.08
CA ILE A 20 2.90 -8.54 -7.45
C ILE A 20 3.70 -9.83 -7.64
N LEU A 21 4.60 -10.17 -6.70
CA LEU A 21 5.36 -11.43 -6.76
C LEU A 21 4.46 -12.67 -6.77
N ASN A 22 3.32 -12.60 -6.09
CA ASN A 22 2.33 -13.66 -6.07
C ASN A 22 1.62 -13.83 -7.42
N ILE A 23 1.24 -12.71 -8.07
CA ILE A 23 0.73 -12.72 -9.45
C ILE A 23 1.76 -13.34 -10.40
N PHE A 24 3.03 -12.96 -10.29
CA PHE A 24 4.10 -13.47 -11.17
C PHE A 24 4.47 -14.93 -10.92
N SER A 25 4.45 -15.39 -9.66
CA SER A 25 4.80 -16.77 -9.31
C SER A 25 3.62 -17.74 -9.38
N GLY A 26 2.39 -17.24 -9.51
CA GLY A 26 1.17 -18.06 -9.55
C GLY A 26 0.94 -18.88 -8.27
N ILE A 27 1.62 -18.55 -7.17
CA ILE A 27 1.62 -19.35 -5.93
C ILE A 27 0.25 -19.32 -5.24
N ILE A 28 -0.49 -18.20 -5.32
CA ILE A 28 -1.86 -18.09 -4.82
C ILE A 28 -2.80 -17.86 -6.00
N THR A 29 -3.54 -18.90 -6.35
CA THR A 29 -4.63 -18.85 -7.33
C THR A 29 -5.80 -18.10 -6.70
N PHE A 30 -5.78 -16.77 -6.78
CA PHE A 30 -6.98 -15.99 -6.49
C PHE A 30 -7.98 -16.23 -7.63
N GLU A 31 -8.89 -17.19 -7.43
CA GLU A 31 -9.94 -17.60 -8.39
C GLU A 31 -10.79 -16.43 -8.92
N TYR A 32 -10.79 -15.29 -8.23
CA TYR A 32 -11.56 -14.11 -8.60
C TYR A 32 -10.64 -12.93 -8.91
N GLU A 33 -10.48 -12.61 -10.20
CA GLU A 33 -9.78 -11.40 -10.69
C GLU A 33 -10.25 -10.11 -10.00
N LYS A 34 -11.53 -10.06 -9.59
CA LYS A 34 -12.12 -8.93 -8.85
C LYS A 34 -11.54 -8.77 -7.44
N SER A 35 -11.20 -9.85 -6.73
CA SER A 35 -10.57 -9.77 -5.41
C SER A 35 -9.17 -9.16 -5.50
N ASN A 36 -8.42 -9.46 -6.57
CA ASN A 36 -7.10 -8.87 -6.79
C ASN A 36 -7.17 -7.37 -7.00
N ALA A 37 -8.12 -6.92 -7.82
CA ALA A 37 -8.36 -5.51 -8.05
C ALA A 37 -8.75 -4.77 -6.75
N ILE A 38 -9.58 -5.37 -5.91
CA ILE A 38 -9.99 -4.79 -4.62
C ILE A 38 -8.80 -4.65 -3.67
N ILE A 39 -7.96 -5.66 -3.55
CA ILE A 39 -6.79 -5.64 -2.66
C ILE A 39 -5.79 -4.58 -3.11
N ILE A 40 -5.48 -4.52 -4.41
CA ILE A 40 -4.59 -3.51 -4.99
C ILE A 40 -5.16 -2.10 -4.78
N ALA A 41 -6.45 -1.89 -5.09
CA ALA A 41 -7.11 -0.61 -4.92
C ALA A 41 -7.07 -0.14 -3.45
N SER A 42 -7.29 -1.05 -2.50
CA SER A 42 -7.24 -0.74 -1.07
C SER A 42 -5.84 -0.33 -0.59
N CYS A 43 -4.79 -1.02 -1.05
CA CYS A 43 -3.40 -0.68 -0.72
C CYS A 43 -2.97 0.66 -1.34
N CYS A 44 -3.38 0.92 -2.60
CA CYS A 44 -3.15 2.21 -3.25
C CYS A 44 -3.86 3.36 -2.53
N LEU A 45 -5.12 3.17 -2.11
CA LEU A 45 -5.86 4.18 -1.33
C LEU A 45 -5.16 4.47 0.01
N LEU A 46 -4.71 3.44 0.73
CA LEU A 46 -3.95 3.61 1.96
C LEU A 46 -2.66 4.40 1.73
N ASN A 47 -1.93 4.09 0.67
CA ASN A 47 -0.72 4.84 0.28
C ASN A 47 -1.02 6.31 -0.01
N CYS A 48 -2.09 6.61 -0.77
CA CYS A 48 -2.53 7.98 -1.04
C CYS A 48 -2.89 8.74 0.25
N ILE A 49 -3.63 8.12 1.17
CA ILE A 49 -4.01 8.74 2.44
C ILE A 49 -2.78 9.04 3.30
N ILE A 50 -1.82 8.11 3.37
CA ILE A 50 -0.57 8.29 4.11
C ILE A 50 0.25 9.42 3.48
N ALA A 51 0.36 9.46 2.15
CA ALA A 51 1.06 10.51 1.42
C ALA A 51 0.44 11.89 1.69
N ILE A 52 -0.89 12.03 1.62
CA ILE A 52 -1.61 13.28 1.90
C ILE A 52 -1.41 13.71 3.36
N LYS A 53 -1.55 12.79 4.33
CA LYS A 53 -1.32 13.10 5.77
C LYS A 53 0.13 13.50 6.02
N SER A 54 1.08 12.84 5.37
CA SER A 54 2.50 13.18 5.45
C SER A 54 2.77 14.58 4.90
N ALA A 55 2.25 14.90 3.71
CA ALA A 55 2.42 16.20 3.07
C ALA A 55 1.85 17.33 3.95
N LYS A 56 0.62 17.17 4.48
CA LYS A 56 0.04 18.15 5.40
C LYS A 56 0.83 18.32 6.70
N THR A 57 1.45 17.26 7.20
CA THR A 57 2.30 17.33 8.39
C THR A 57 3.62 18.04 8.11
N ALA A 58 4.21 17.84 6.93
CA ALA A 58 5.43 18.52 6.50
C ALA A 58 5.21 20.03 6.26
N VAL A 59 4.04 20.43 5.77
CA VAL A 59 3.68 21.85 5.59
C VAL A 59 3.46 22.56 6.94
N LYS A 60 3.05 21.85 7.98
CA LYS A 60 2.72 22.43 9.30
C LYS A 60 3.92 22.55 10.25
N ASN A 61 5.04 21.90 9.93
CA ASN A 61 6.33 22.01 10.62
C ASN A 61 7.43 21.99 9.53
N PRO A 62 7.81 23.14 8.96
CA PRO A 62 8.98 23.23 8.10
C PRO A 62 10.27 22.88 8.85
#